data_AF-A0A352ABY5-F1
#
_entry.id   AF-A0A352ABY5-F1
#
_cell.length_a   1.000
_cell.length_b   1.000
_cell.length_c   1.000
_cell.angle_alpha   90.00
_cell.angle_beta   90.00
_cell.angle_gamma   90.00
#
_symmetry.space_group_name_H-M   'P 1'
#
loop_
_entity.id
_entity.type
_entity.pdbx_description
1 polymer ?
#
loop_
_entity_poly.entity_id
_entity_poly.type
_entity_poly.pdbx_seq_one_letter_code
_entity_poly.pdbx_strand_id
1 'polypeptide(L)'
;MGNNNLTVQSFRAIAMGTGGQCAAVKDAKEVISQIVSVLTNEFRDLEFDGKVLDTLEHLGSMDVMATADTLSCSRLQVTSAIARLGKRGFLE
;
A
#
# COMPACT_ATOMS: atom_id res chain seq x y z
N MET A 1 4.74 -26.43 25.04
CA MET A 1 4.22 -25.21 24.39
C MET A 1 5.18 -24.80 23.29
N GLY A 2 5.15 -25.50 22.16
CA GLY A 2 5.99 -25.25 21.00
C GLY A 2 5.09 -25.14 19.78
N ASN A 3 5.02 -23.93 19.20
CA ASN A 3 4.60 -23.63 17.81
C ASN A 3 4.47 -22.11 17.52
N ASN A 4 4.82 -21.22 18.46
CA ASN A 4 4.67 -19.77 18.26
C ASN A 4 5.45 -19.18 17.07
N ASN A 5 6.59 -19.76 16.67
CA ASN A 5 7.43 -19.14 15.64
C ASN A 5 6.87 -19.36 14.22
N LEU A 6 6.38 -20.56 13.94
CA LEU A 6 5.81 -20.89 12.63
C LEU A 6 4.51 -20.08 12.37
N THR A 7 3.63 -19.99 13.36
CA THR A 7 2.40 -19.19 13.27
C THR A 7 2.68 -17.71 12.99
N VAL A 8 3.63 -17.11 13.71
CA VAL A 8 4.01 -15.70 13.50
C VAL A 8 4.64 -15.49 12.12
N GLN A 9 5.46 -16.43 11.65
CA GLN A 9 6.04 -16.36 10.31
C GLN A 9 4.98 -16.44 9.22
N SER A 10 3.99 -17.34 9.35
CA SER A 10 2.88 -17.44 8.40
C SER A 10 2.05 -16.16 8.34
N PHE A 11 1.69 -15.58 9.50
CA PHE A 11 0.94 -14.32 9.53
C PHE A 11 1.76 -13.14 9.01
N ARG A 12 3.09 -13.10 9.24
CA ARG A 12 3.97 -12.10 8.63
C ARG A 12 4.00 -12.23 7.11
N ALA A 13 4.11 -13.45 6.58
CA ALA A 13 4.13 -13.69 5.14
C ALA A 13 2.82 -13.22 4.48
N ILE A 14 1.67 -13.57 5.07
CA ILE A 14 0.35 -13.13 4.59
C ILE A 14 0.25 -11.60 4.64
N ALA A 15 0.58 -11.00 5.79
CA ALA A 15 0.49 -9.55 5.96
C ALA A 15 1.38 -8.79 4.96
N MET A 16 2.62 -9.22 4.74
CA MET A 16 3.50 -8.60 3.73
C MET A 16 2.93 -8.70 2.32
N GLY A 17 2.35 -9.85 1.96
CA GLY A 17 1.74 -10.07 0.65
C GLY A 17 0.51 -9.19 0.39
N THR A 18 -0.24 -8.84 1.44
CA THR A 18 -1.44 -8.00 1.34
C THR A 18 -1.23 -6.54 1.76
N GLY A 19 0.02 -6.11 1.97
CA GLY A 19 0.35 -4.75 2.45
C GLY A 19 0.01 -4.48 3.92
N GLY A 20 -0.40 -5.49 4.68
CA GLY A 20 -0.70 -5.39 6.11
C GLY A 20 0.55 -5.52 7.01
N GLN A 21 0.32 -5.49 8.32
CA GLN A 21 1.33 -5.72 9.33
C GLN A 21 0.91 -6.85 10.27
N CYS A 22 1.89 -7.66 10.68
CA CYS A 22 1.70 -8.70 11.69
C CYS A 22 2.45 -8.31 12.96
N ALA A 23 1.72 -8.21 14.08
CA ALA A 23 2.29 -8.02 15.40
C ALA A 23 1.66 -8.96 16.42
N ALA A 24 2.46 -9.33 17.42
CA ALA A 24 1.98 -10.05 18.57
C ALA A 24 1.22 -9.09 19.49
N VAL A 25 0.03 -9.50 19.92
CA VAL A 25 -0.79 -8.72 20.86
C VAL A 25 -0.11 -8.73 22.23
N LYS A 26 0.41 -7.58 22.67
CA LYS A 26 0.97 -7.38 24.02
C LYS A 26 0.12 -6.43 24.86
N ASP A 27 -0.39 -5.38 24.22
CA ASP A 27 -1.26 -4.35 24.80
C ASP A 27 -2.33 -3.94 23.76
N ALA A 28 -3.58 -3.76 24.19
CA ALA A 28 -4.67 -3.34 23.31
C ALA A 28 -4.43 -1.96 22.66
N LYS A 29 -3.79 -1.02 23.37
CA LYS A 29 -3.42 0.30 22.83
C LYS A 29 -2.39 0.17 21.71
N GLU A 30 -1.44 -0.74 21.85
CA GLU A 30 -0.42 -0.99 20.82
C GLU A 30 -1.07 -1.54 19.54
N VAL A 31 -2.01 -2.49 19.69
CA VAL A 31 -2.77 -3.03 18.55
C VAL A 31 -3.59 -1.94 17.85
N ILE A 32 -4.31 -1.12 18.61
CA ILE A 32 -5.11 -0.01 18.05
C ILE A 32 -4.21 0.97 17.29
N SER A 33 -3.06 1.33 17.87
CA SER A 33 -2.09 2.23 17.22
C SER A 33 -1.58 1.66 15.89
N GLN A 34 -1.29 0.36 15.83
CA GLN A 34 -0.87 -0.28 14.59
C GLN A 34 -1.97 -0.34 13.55
N ILE A 35 -3.22 -0.62 13.95
CA ILE A 35 -4.37 -0.58 13.03
C ILE A 35 -4.52 0.84 12.45
N VAL A 36 -4.50 1.88 13.29
CA VAL A 36 -4.58 3.28 12.84
C VAL A 36 -3.43 3.61 11.90
N SER A 37 -2.21 3.16 12.20
CA SER A 37 -1.04 3.37 11.36
C SER A 37 -1.20 2.72 9.98
N VAL A 38 -1.65 1.46 9.93
CA VAL A 38 -1.92 0.75 8.67
C VAL A 38 -3.01 1.48 7.88
N LEU A 39 -4.15 1.78 8.49
CA LEU A 39 -5.26 2.48 7.81
C LEU A 39 -4.83 3.88 7.34
N THR A 40 -4.07 4.61 8.15
CA THR A 40 -3.56 5.93 7.77
C THR A 40 -2.62 5.82 6.59
N ASN A 41 -1.66 4.90 6.61
CA ASN A 41 -0.73 4.72 5.49
C ASN A 41 -1.44 4.21 4.23
N GLU A 42 -2.48 3.42 4.40
CA GLU A 42 -3.27 2.90 3.29
C GLU A 42 -4.12 4.01 2.65
N PHE A 43 -4.82 4.80 3.45
CA PHE A 43 -5.83 5.72 2.92
C PHE A 43 -5.39 7.17 2.81
N ARG A 44 -4.18 7.53 3.26
CA ARG A 44 -3.67 8.92 3.22
C ARG A 44 -3.66 9.51 1.81
N ASP A 45 -3.30 8.71 0.81
CA ASP A 45 -3.06 9.20 -0.55
C ASP A 45 -4.18 8.81 -1.54
N LEU A 46 -5.35 8.39 -1.06
CA LEU A 46 -6.45 7.87 -1.90
C LEU A 46 -6.83 8.80 -3.06
N GLU A 47 -6.97 10.10 -2.79
CA GLU A 47 -7.35 11.07 -3.83
C GLU A 47 -6.27 11.20 -4.92
N PHE A 48 -4.99 11.16 -4.51
CA PHE A 48 -3.87 11.21 -5.44
C PHE A 48 -3.73 9.91 -6.23
N ASP A 49 -3.89 8.76 -5.56
CA ASP A 49 -3.89 7.44 -6.19
C ASP A 49 -5.00 7.34 -7.25
N GLY A 50 -6.19 7.89 -6.98
CA GLY A 50 -7.28 7.97 -7.96
C GLY A 50 -6.90 8.79 -9.20
N LYS A 51 -6.33 9.99 -9.01
CA LYS A 51 -5.85 10.82 -10.14
C LYS A 51 -4.79 10.11 -10.98
N VAL A 52 -3.89 9.36 -10.34
CA VAL A 52 -2.88 8.56 -11.03
C VAL A 52 -3.54 7.46 -11.85
N LEU A 53 -4.49 6.71 -11.27
CA LEU A 53 -5.22 5.65 -11.97
C LEU A 53 -5.96 6.20 -13.21
N ASP A 54 -6.74 7.26 -13.04
CA ASP A 54 -7.49 7.92 -14.13
C ASP A 54 -6.55 8.38 -15.27
N THR A 55 -5.37 8.89 -14.90
CA THR A 55 -4.37 9.36 -15.87
C THR A 55 -3.75 8.19 -16.63
N LEU A 56 -3.43 7.09 -15.95
CA LEU A 56 -2.89 5.88 -16.59
C LEU A 56 -3.89 5.26 -17.56
N GLU A 57 -5.17 5.23 -17.18
CA GLU A 57 -6.27 4.79 -18.06
C GLU A 57 -6.42 5.71 -19.27
N HIS A 58 -6.35 7.03 -19.08
CA HIS A 58 -6.42 7.99 -20.17
C HIS A 58 -5.24 7.87 -21.16
N LEU A 59 -4.03 7.65 -20.65
CA LEU A 59 -2.82 7.47 -21.47
C LEU A 59 -2.77 6.09 -22.13
N GLY A 60 -3.49 5.11 -21.61
CA GLY A 60 -3.48 3.72 -22.09
C GLY A 60 -2.14 3.00 -21.89
N SER A 61 -1.25 3.54 -21.04
CA SER A 61 0.06 2.94 -20.77
C SER A 61 0.59 3.33 -19.39
N MET A 62 1.44 2.47 -18.82
CA MET A 62 2.07 2.69 -17.51
C MET A 62 3.35 3.55 -17.62
N ASP A 63 3.24 4.74 -18.20
CA ASP A 63 4.36 5.68 -18.35
C ASP A 63 4.44 6.67 -17.17
N VAL A 64 5.35 6.37 -16.24
CA VAL A 64 5.61 7.20 -15.05
C VAL A 64 5.99 8.64 -15.40
N MET A 65 6.72 8.87 -16.48
CA MET A 65 7.13 10.22 -16.86
C MET A 65 5.94 11.00 -17.41
N ALA A 66 5.20 10.43 -18.36
CA ALA A 66 4.03 11.07 -18.94
C ALA A 66 2.95 11.37 -17.89
N THR A 67 2.71 10.45 -16.94
CA THR A 67 1.78 10.68 -15.83
C THR A 67 2.27 11.77 -14.89
N ALA A 68 3.57 11.81 -14.56
CA ALA A 68 4.14 12.85 -13.70
C ALA A 68 4.02 14.25 -14.32
N ASP A 69 4.27 14.35 -15.64
CA ASP A 69 4.12 15.59 -16.40
C ASP A 69 2.65 16.02 -16.44
N THR A 70 1.72 15.09 -16.71
CA THR A 70 0.26 15.37 -16.75
C THR A 70 -0.26 15.87 -15.41
N LEU A 71 0.18 15.26 -14.31
CA LEU A 71 -0.24 15.63 -12.96
C LEU A 71 0.61 16.76 -12.35
N SER A 72 1.61 17.26 -13.08
CA SER A 72 2.54 18.30 -12.62
C SER A 72 3.14 17.98 -11.24
N CYS A 73 3.58 16.74 -11.05
CA CYS A 73 4.13 16.25 -9.79
C CYS A 73 5.45 15.50 -10.00
N SER A 74 6.09 15.06 -8.91
CA SER A 74 7.35 14.33 -9.04
C SER A 74 7.13 12.88 -9.50
N ARG A 75 8.08 12.36 -10.29
CA ARG A 75 8.10 10.93 -10.68
C ARG A 75 8.03 9.99 -9.48
N LEU A 76 8.67 10.36 -8.36
CA LEU A 76 8.65 9.56 -7.14
C LEU A 76 7.24 9.40 -6.55
N GLN A 77 6.43 10.46 -6.59
CA GLN A 77 5.04 10.41 -6.13
C GLN A 77 4.21 9.47 -7.01
N VAL A 78 4.36 9.57 -8.33
CA VAL A 78 3.67 8.67 -9.28
C VAL A 78 4.09 7.22 -9.09
N THR A 79 5.40 6.93 -8.99
CA THR A 79 5.88 5.57 -8.73
C THR A 79 5.33 5.00 -7.42
N SER A 80 5.26 5.83 -6.38
CA SER A 80 4.71 5.42 -5.08
C SER A 80 3.21 5.10 -5.17
N ALA A 81 2.45 5.92 -5.90
CA ALA A 81 1.03 5.68 -6.16
C ALA A 81 0.81 4.41 -6.99
N ILE A 82 1.56 4.21 -8.07
CA ILE A 82 1.53 2.97 -8.88
C ILE A 82 1.83 1.75 -8.01
N ALA A 83 2.85 1.81 -7.15
CA ALA A 83 3.17 0.71 -6.25
C ALA A 83 2.03 0.40 -5.26
N ARG A 84 1.33 1.42 -4.74
CA ARG A 84 0.14 1.22 -3.88
C ARG A 84 -1.03 0.64 -4.67
N LEU A 85 -1.34 1.19 -5.84
CA LEU A 85 -2.41 0.72 -6.72
C LEU A 85 -2.19 -0.74 -7.15
N GLY A 86 -0.96 -1.10 -7.53
CA GLY A 86 -0.59 -2.48 -7.84
C GLY A 86 -0.72 -3.42 -6.65
N LYS A 87 -0.28 -3.02 -5.44
CA LYS A 87 -0.49 -3.81 -4.22
C LYS A 87 -1.97 -4.06 -3.90
N ARG A 88 -2.85 -3.15 -4.31
CA ARG A 88 -4.31 -3.26 -4.14
C ARG A 88 -5.00 -4.03 -5.27
N GLY A 89 -4.27 -4.41 -6.32
CA GLY A 89 -4.82 -5.11 -7.48
C GLY A 89 -5.59 -4.22 -8.45
N PHE A 90 -5.35 -2.90 -8.44
CA PHE A 90 -5.93 -1.99 -9.43
C PHE A 90 -5.14 -1.93 -10.74
N LEU A 91 -3.91 -2.45 -10.75
CA LEU A 91 -3.02 -2.47 -11.91
C LEU A 91 -2.56 -3.92 -12.13
N GLU A 92 -2.67 -4.41 -13.36
CA GLU A 92 -2.16 -5.72 -13.81
C GLU A 92 -0.76 -5.61 -14.44
#